data_AF-A0A960ZHE6-F1
#
_entry.id   AF-A0A960ZHE6-F1
#
_cell.length_a   1.000
_cell.length_b   1.000
_cell.length_c   1.000
_cell.angle_alpha   90.00
_cell.angle_beta   90.00
_cell.angle_gamma   90.00
#
_symmetry.space_group_name_H-M   'P 1'
#
loop_
_entity.id
_entity.type
_entity.pdbx_description
1 polymer ?
#
loop_
_entity_poly.entity_id
_entity_poly.type
_entity_poly.pdbx_seq_one_letter_code
_entity_poly.pdbx_strand_id
1 'polypeptide(L)'
;MNATGTVSSANVINVSISCEIVRRIFLTASFYSGNLGGIAMADQKCSDDVDKPSTGTYNAMVVAGTTRRACSSANCGGGTGEHIDWVLQSKESLKN
;
A
#
# COMPACT_ATOMS: atom_id res chain seq x y z
N MET A 1 -6.86 -1.96 -11.43
CA MET A 1 -8.17 -2.04 -12.11
C MET A 1 -8.09 -1.07 -13.29
N ASN A 2 -8.14 -1.55 -14.53
CA ASN A 2 -8.10 -0.65 -15.68
C ASN A 2 -9.52 -0.12 -15.90
N ALA A 3 -9.73 1.17 -15.72
CA ALA A 3 -11.01 1.79 -16.02
C ALA A 3 -11.21 1.77 -17.54
N THR A 4 -12.19 1.00 -18.00
CA THR A 4 -12.63 1.02 -19.40
C THR A 4 -14.00 1.68 -19.47
N GLY A 5 -14.18 2.55 -20.45
CA GLY A 5 -15.44 3.23 -20.72
C GLY A 5 -15.55 3.47 -22.21
N THR A 6 -16.69 3.13 -22.80
CA THR A 6 -16.94 3.29 -24.23
C THR A 6 -17.70 4.59 -24.44
N VAL A 7 -17.12 5.52 -25.19
CA VAL A 7 -17.85 6.68 -25.71
C VAL A 7 -18.45 6.28 -27.04
N SER A 8 -19.78 6.12 -27.09
CA SER A 8 -20.52 5.84 -28.32
C SER A 8 -21.56 6.93 -28.53
N SER A 9 -21.65 7.46 -29.76
CA SER A 9 -22.61 8.49 -30.22
C SER A 9 -22.33 9.96 -29.84
N ALA A 10 -21.09 10.34 -29.47
CA ALA A 10 -20.74 11.73 -29.18
C ALA A 10 -19.63 12.28 -30.10
N ASN A 11 -19.74 13.54 -30.53
CA ASN A 11 -18.63 14.30 -31.11
C ASN A 11 -17.74 14.77 -29.95
N VAL A 12 -16.74 13.97 -29.60
CA VAL A 12 -15.88 14.21 -28.44
C VAL A 12 -14.74 15.15 -28.82
N ILE A 13 -14.69 16.33 -28.20
CA ILE A 13 -13.59 17.30 -28.41
C ILE A 13 -12.41 16.98 -27.48
N ASN A 14 -12.67 16.61 -26.23
CA ASN A 14 -11.65 16.16 -25.27
C ASN A 14 -12.25 15.12 -24.31
N VAL A 15 -11.51 14.03 -24.06
CA VAL A 15 -11.76 13.06 -22.97
C VAL A 15 -10.55 13.04 -22.07
N SER A 16 -10.75 13.32 -20.79
CA SER A 16 -9.74 13.16 -19.75
C SER A 16 -10.15 12.03 -18.81
N ILE A 17 -9.30 11.00 -18.70
CA ILE A 17 -9.45 9.92 -17.73
C ILE A 17 -8.30 10.05 -16.73
N SER A 18 -8.65 10.26 -15.45
CA SER A 18 -7.68 10.17 -14.35
C SER A 18 -7.84 8.81 -13.69
N CYS A 19 -6.73 8.09 -13.55
CA CYS A 19 -6.66 6.87 -12.76
C CYS A 19 -5.70 7.15 -11.61
N GLU A 20 -6.23 7.17 -10.38
CA GLU A 20 -5.42 7.37 -9.19
C GLU A 20 -5.13 6.03 -8.52
N ILE A 21 -3.87 5.79 -8.18
CA ILE A 21 -3.50 4.66 -7.33
C ILE A 21 -3.90 5.02 -5.90
N VAL A 22 -5.04 4.49 -5.45
CA VAL A 22 -5.49 4.66 -4.08
C VAL A 22 -4.87 3.57 -3.21
N ARG A 23 -4.09 3.98 -2.21
CA ARG A 23 -3.64 3.11 -1.11
C ARG A 23 -4.41 3.45 0.15
N ARG A 24 -4.75 2.44 0.93
CA ARG A 24 -5.58 2.57 2.14
C ARG A 24 -4.85 2.02 3.34
N ILE A 25 -5.04 2.67 4.47
CA ILE A 25 -4.69 2.16 5.79
C ILE A 25 -6.01 1.86 6.50
N PHE A 26 -6.06 0.74 7.19
CA PHE A 26 -7.20 0.35 8.01
C PHE A 26 -6.69 -0.29 9.31
N LEU A 27 -7.58 -0.42 10.27
CA LEU A 27 -7.32 -1.17 11.50
C LEU A 27 -8.03 -2.51 11.39
N THR A 28 -7.37 -3.57 11.85
CA THR A 28 -7.97 -4.90 11.93
C THR A 28 -9.13 -4.90 12.92
N ALA A 29 -10.18 -5.67 12.65
CA ALA A 29 -11.30 -5.85 13.57
C ALA A 29 -10.84 -6.49 14.90
N SER A 30 -9.84 -7.37 14.82
CA SER A 30 -9.25 -8.03 15.97
C SER A 30 -8.02 -7.28 16.51
N PHE A 31 -7.85 -7.34 17.83
CA PHE A 31 -6.61 -6.90 18.49
C PHE A 31 -5.60 -8.05 18.54
N TYR A 32 -4.34 -7.73 18.28
CA TYR A 32 -3.25 -8.70 18.36
C TYR A 32 -2.16 -8.23 19.34
N SER A 33 -1.55 -9.17 20.04
CA SER A 33 -0.33 -8.90 20.82
C SER A 33 0.89 -8.84 19.90
N GLY A 34 2.06 -8.45 20.44
CA GLY A 34 3.31 -8.42 19.68
C GLY A 34 3.77 -9.78 19.13
N ASN A 35 3.18 -10.90 19.59
CA ASN A 35 3.45 -12.22 19.04
C ASN A 35 2.63 -12.48 17.76
N LEU A 36 2.99 -11.80 16.67
CA LEU A 36 2.27 -11.85 15.40
C LEU A 36 2.62 -13.07 14.54
N GLY A 37 3.64 -13.86 14.91
CA GLY A 37 4.16 -14.96 14.09
C GLY A 37 5.11 -14.51 12.97
N GLY A 38 5.71 -13.32 13.10
CA GLY A 38 6.57 -12.72 12.08
C GLY A 38 5.80 -11.95 11.01
N ILE A 39 6.53 -11.35 10.06
CA ILE A 39 5.96 -10.48 9.01
C ILE A 39 4.89 -11.21 8.19
N ALA A 40 5.16 -12.43 7.73
CA ALA A 40 4.24 -13.16 6.85
C ALA A 40 2.90 -13.45 7.53
N MET A 41 2.91 -13.87 8.79
CA MET A 41 1.69 -14.12 9.56
C MET A 41 0.98 -12.81 9.95
N ALA A 42 1.73 -11.72 10.14
CA ALA A 42 1.13 -10.39 10.34
C ALA A 42 0.40 -9.91 9.07
N ASP A 43 1.01 -10.08 7.90
CA ASP A 43 0.41 -9.75 6.60
C ASP A 43 -0.82 -10.61 6.32
N GLN A 44 -0.78 -11.91 6.67
CA GLN A 44 -1.93 -12.79 6.55
C GLN A 44 -3.11 -12.31 7.41
N LYS A 45 -2.86 -11.87 8.65
CA LYS A 45 -3.90 -11.30 9.52
C LYS A 45 -4.56 -10.09 8.86
N CYS A 46 -3.78 -9.18 8.28
CA CYS A 46 -4.34 -8.03 7.56
C CYS A 46 -5.06 -8.43 6.27
N SER A 47 -4.57 -9.47 5.57
CA SER A 47 -5.16 -9.92 4.32
C SER A 47 -6.48 -10.67 4.50
N ASP A 48 -6.67 -11.33 5.64
CA ASP A 48 -7.88 -12.08 6.02
C ASP A 48 -8.86 -11.28 6.88
N ASP A 49 -8.49 -10.08 7.31
CA ASP A 49 -9.32 -9.28 8.22
C ASP A 49 -10.64 -8.86 7.55
N VAL A 50 -11.73 -8.91 8.32
CA VAL A 50 -13.08 -8.59 7.84
C VAL A 50 -13.27 -7.09 7.55
N ASP A 51 -12.54 -6.22 8.24
CA ASP A 51 -12.60 -4.76 8.04
C ASP A 51 -11.69 -4.29 6.89
N LYS A 52 -11.00 -5.22 6.21
CA LYS A 52 -10.14 -4.94 5.07
C LYS A 52 -10.95 -4.27 3.93
N PRO A 53 -10.60 -3.05 3.52
CA PRO A 53 -11.35 -2.34 2.48
C PRO A 53 -11.11 -2.93 1.08
N SER A 54 -12.18 -3.24 0.33
CA SER A 54 -12.14 -3.65 -1.09
C SER A 54 -11.22 -4.84 -1.44
N THR A 55 -11.17 -5.23 -2.72
CA THR A 55 -10.22 -6.23 -3.21
C THR A 55 -8.82 -5.64 -3.31
N GLY A 56 -7.84 -6.26 -2.64
CA GLY A 56 -6.45 -5.83 -2.61
C GLY A 56 -5.60 -6.68 -1.66
N THR A 57 -4.28 -6.57 -1.77
CA THR A 57 -3.34 -7.19 -0.82
C THR A 57 -3.00 -6.17 0.26
N TYR A 58 -3.12 -6.56 1.53
CA TYR A 58 -2.83 -5.68 2.66
C TYR A 58 -1.76 -6.30 3.54
N ASN A 59 -0.69 -5.55 3.74
CA ASN A 59 0.43 -5.94 4.58
C ASN A 59 0.36 -5.19 5.90
N ALA A 60 0.83 -5.81 6.98
CA ALA A 60 0.85 -5.25 8.30
C ALA A 60 1.86 -4.10 8.40
N MET A 61 1.41 -2.99 9.00
CA MET A 61 2.26 -1.85 9.33
C MET A 61 3.10 -2.12 10.57
N VAL A 62 4.17 -2.91 10.37
CA VAL A 62 5.11 -3.30 11.42
C VAL A 62 6.55 -3.10 10.94
N VAL A 63 7.45 -2.80 11.88
CA VAL A 63 8.89 -2.78 11.65
C VAL A 63 9.48 -4.09 12.16
N ALA A 64 10.34 -4.71 11.35
CA ALA A 64 11.03 -5.94 11.70
C ALA A 64 12.50 -5.84 11.24
N GLY A 65 13.32 -5.24 12.11
CA GLY A 65 14.78 -5.20 12.00
C GLY A 65 15.28 -4.90 10.59
N THR A 66 15.95 -5.88 9.98
CA THR A 66 16.57 -5.77 8.64
C THR A 66 15.66 -6.20 7.50
N THR A 67 14.55 -6.90 7.77
CA THR A 67 13.69 -7.51 6.74
C THR A 67 12.50 -6.63 6.36
N ARG A 68 12.03 -5.76 7.26
CA ARG A 68 11.04 -4.71 6.96
C ARG A 68 11.34 -3.44 7.74
N ARG A 69 11.77 -2.39 7.04
CA ARG A 69 12.07 -1.09 7.67
C ARG A 69 11.89 0.08 6.70
N ALA A 70 11.45 1.21 7.24
CA ALA A 70 11.41 2.46 6.49
C ALA A 70 12.83 2.91 6.14
N CYS A 71 13.67 3.15 7.15
CA CYS A 71 14.95 3.83 6.98
C CYS A 71 16.00 3.24 7.94
N SER A 72 17.26 3.21 7.53
CA SER A 72 18.41 2.85 8.37
C SER A 72 19.21 4.08 8.82
N SER A 73 19.07 5.17 8.09
CA SER A 73 19.73 6.46 8.32
C SER A 73 18.70 7.50 8.76
N ALA A 74 19.19 8.57 9.39
CA ALA A 74 18.35 9.71 9.73
C ALA A 74 17.70 10.30 8.48
N ASN A 75 16.40 10.57 8.56
CA ASN A 75 15.61 11.17 7.47
C ASN A 75 15.64 10.39 6.15
N CYS A 76 15.99 9.11 6.18
CA CYS A 76 16.01 8.26 4.98
C CYS A 76 16.98 8.76 3.89
N GLY A 77 18.13 9.30 4.31
CA GLY A 77 19.17 9.83 3.44
C GLY A 77 20.07 8.77 2.79
N GLY A 78 19.87 7.49 3.10
CA GLY A 78 20.69 6.37 2.62
C GLY A 78 20.34 5.91 1.20
N GLY A 79 19.31 6.49 0.58
CA GLY A 79 18.93 6.24 -0.81
C GLY A 79 18.13 4.96 -1.02
N THR A 80 18.28 4.33 -2.20
CA THR A 80 17.48 3.18 -2.64
C THR A 80 17.72 1.90 -1.85
N GLY A 81 18.81 1.81 -1.08
CA GLY A 81 19.08 0.69 -0.16
C GLY A 81 18.26 0.73 1.14
N GLU A 82 17.44 1.77 1.32
CA GLU A 82 16.46 1.89 2.38
C GLU A 82 15.07 1.45 1.89
N HIS A 83 14.04 1.58 2.73
CA HIS A 83 12.66 1.21 2.39
C HIS A 83 12.48 -0.28 2.07
N ILE A 84 13.23 -1.13 2.77
CA ILE A 84 13.18 -2.60 2.59
C ILE A 84 11.80 -3.09 3.00
N ASP A 85 11.07 -3.66 2.03
CA ASP A 85 9.71 -4.22 2.20
C ASP A 85 8.74 -3.25 2.92
N TRP A 86 8.94 -1.94 2.73
CA TRP A 86 8.21 -0.94 3.49
C TRP A 86 6.80 -0.74 2.93
N VAL A 87 5.81 -0.80 3.82
CA VAL A 87 4.39 -0.79 3.43
C VAL A 87 3.84 0.59 3.07
N LEU A 88 4.59 1.66 3.33
CA LEU A 88 4.22 3.02 2.92
C LEU A 88 5.07 3.48 1.74
N GLN A 89 4.43 4.07 0.75
CA GLN A 89 5.15 4.71 -0.35
C GLN A 89 5.65 6.10 0.08
N SER A 90 6.84 6.48 -0.37
CA SER A 90 7.33 7.85 -0.20
C SER A 90 6.53 8.84 -1.06
N LYS A 91 6.43 10.08 -0.58
CA LYS A 91 5.79 11.18 -1.33
C LYS A 91 6.42 11.44 -2.70
N GLU A 92 7.71 11.17 -2.86
CA GLU A 92 8.46 11.41 -4.11
C GLU A 92 8.04 10.44 -5.20
N SER A 93 7.63 9.21 -4.84
CA SER A 93 7.18 8.20 -5.81
C SER A 93 5.72 8.40 -6.29
N LEU A 94 5.03 9.44 -5.81
CA LEU A 94 3.68 9.82 -6.24
C LEU A 94 3.68 10.91 -7.32
N LYS A 95 4.84 11.49 -7.67
CA LYS A 95 5.00 12.46 -8.76
C LYS A 95 5.22 11.71 -10.07
N ASN A 96 4.15 11.21 -10.69
CA ASN A 96 4.14 10.80 -12.10
C ASN A 96 3.44 11.88 -12.93
#